data_AF-A0A8G1XAA3-F1
#
_entry.id   AF-A0A8G1XAA3-F1
#
_cell.length_a   1.000
_cell.length_b   1.000
_cell.length_c   1.000
_cell.angle_alpha   90.00
_cell.angle_beta   90.00
_cell.angle_gamma   90.00
#
_symmetry.space_group_name_H-M   'P 1'
#
loop_
_entity.id
_entity.type
_entity.pdbx_description
1 polymer ?
#
loop_
_entity_poly.entity_id
_entity_poly.type
_entity_poly.pdbx_seq_one_letter_code
_entity_poly.pdbx_strand_id
1 'polypeptide(L)'
;MRSSGGKIVVFTALPLEYRAVRARMENLQRVDHEAGTIFERGHVPGTAWEVYLARVGQGNQAAAILTERAIGMIRPEAVFFTGIAGALKHDVALGDVVVATRVFAYHGGKQEEKFKPRPEMWQASHRLEQVAGYVALDAQWADELLSEGREVPEVHFKPIAAGEAVVNASMSALQVLLDEHYNGVAAIETEGAGFAGAASMAGQVPALVIRGISDRADGSKQHTDSGGFQRIAAESAAAMTIAVIRALTSPGGAEAEPSNPQIVASTPSSVAGLPDSEKLKEPLPVVWRRTLLPSWSSEGATLEVHLIPECSVRLPMRQMNQLKDGLVSAGRSEAVFTTTEAVSRVLEADFAAAFVRDPNRGGSVGLAISQAGQRSCWEPLPRPSHIPVLDPEYTQKRIAHLLRLLLRLHAVPQTRYAPALGIDPAEFLTVMSLDTARTSHRATLARGGGGGPVHVLPDEVWDAATIDAAVPTIAEELTLRLMQHFQAPGDRRLF
;
A
#
# COMPACT_ATOMS: atom_id res chain seq x y z
N MET A 1 11.71 24.76 10.38
CA MET A 1 12.21 23.36 10.32
C MET A 1 11.02 22.44 10.53
N ARG A 2 10.48 21.82 9.46
CA ARG A 2 9.50 20.74 9.57
C ARG A 2 10.29 19.43 9.48
N SER A 3 10.13 18.52 10.44
CA SER A 3 10.75 17.20 10.41
C SER A 3 10.21 16.43 9.20
N SER A 4 11.09 16.08 8.27
CA SER A 4 10.78 15.35 7.04
C SER A 4 10.76 13.83 7.23
N GLY A 5 10.37 13.37 8.42
CA GLY A 5 10.24 11.96 8.77
C GLY A 5 8.84 11.42 8.43
N GLY A 6 8.75 10.16 8.00
CA GLY A 6 7.46 9.50 7.81
C GLY A 6 6.73 9.37 9.14
N LYS A 7 5.39 9.34 9.12
CA LYS A 7 4.58 9.31 10.35
C LYS A 7 3.89 7.98 10.56
N ILE A 8 4.04 7.42 11.75
CA ILE A 8 3.38 6.20 12.18
C ILE A 8 2.56 6.50 13.43
N VAL A 9 1.39 5.89 13.56
CA VAL A 9 0.64 5.91 14.82
C VAL A 9 0.64 4.52 15.41
N VAL A 10 0.94 4.42 16.71
CA VAL A 10 0.85 3.18 17.47
C VAL A 10 -0.18 3.37 18.59
N PHE A 11 -1.16 2.48 18.64
CA PHE A 11 -2.15 2.42 19.70
C PHE A 11 -1.85 1.27 20.64
N THR A 12 -2.11 1.51 21.93
CA THR A 12 -2.06 0.49 22.98
C THR A 12 -3.29 0.61 23.87
N ALA A 13 -3.73 -0.47 24.53
CA ALA A 13 -4.89 -0.43 25.41
C ALA A 13 -4.48 -0.14 26.86
N LEU A 14 -3.42 -0.80 27.35
CA LEU A 14 -3.04 -0.84 28.75
C LEU A 14 -1.81 0.03 29.07
N PRO A 15 -1.66 0.52 30.32
CA PRO A 15 -0.48 1.28 30.73
C PRO A 15 0.84 0.54 30.54
N LEU A 16 0.86 -0.79 30.73
CA LEU A 16 2.06 -1.60 30.57
C LEU A 16 2.49 -1.71 29.10
N GLU A 17 1.52 -1.83 28.18
CA GLU A 17 1.75 -1.89 26.73
C GLU A 17 2.29 -0.54 26.22
N TYR A 18 1.65 0.55 26.66
CA TYR A 18 2.10 1.90 26.39
C TYR A 18 3.55 2.10 26.82
N ARG A 19 3.89 1.71 28.06
CA ARG A 19 5.27 1.80 28.57
C ARG A 19 6.25 0.94 27.76
N ALA A 20 5.83 -0.25 27.31
CA ALA A 20 6.68 -1.12 26.51
C ALA A 20 7.04 -0.51 25.15
N VAL A 21 6.08 0.10 24.45
CA VAL A 21 6.35 0.82 23.20
C VAL A 21 7.19 2.07 23.46
N ARG A 22 6.78 2.88 24.45
CA ARG A 22 7.45 4.13 24.84
C ARG A 22 8.93 3.92 25.17
N ALA A 23 9.30 2.81 25.80
CA ALA A 23 10.68 2.48 26.17
C ALA A 23 11.61 2.29 24.95
N ARG A 24 11.05 2.13 23.75
CA ARG A 24 11.78 1.92 22.49
C ARG A 24 11.75 3.16 21.58
N MET A 25 11.31 4.29 22.12
CA MET A 25 11.21 5.57 21.44
C MET A 25 12.10 6.62 22.11
N GLU A 26 12.66 7.52 21.30
CA GLU A 26 13.49 8.65 21.74
C GLU A 26 12.80 10.00 21.49
N ASN A 27 13.32 11.05 22.14
CA ASN A 27 12.87 12.44 21.94
C ASN A 27 11.36 12.65 22.15
N LEU A 28 10.84 12.06 23.23
CA LEU A 28 9.40 12.06 23.55
C LEU A 28 8.87 13.46 23.85
N GLN A 29 7.77 13.81 23.20
CA GLN A 29 7.06 15.08 23.37
C GLN A 29 5.57 14.84 23.45
N ARG A 30 4.91 15.50 24.40
CA ARG A 30 3.45 15.49 24.52
C ARG A 30 2.82 16.28 23.37
N VAL A 31 1.80 15.71 22.74
CA VAL A 31 0.98 16.35 21.72
C VAL A 31 -0.50 16.20 22.13
N ASP A 32 -1.15 17.33 22.37
CA ASP A 32 -2.56 17.38 22.75
C ASP A 32 -3.44 17.61 21.52
N HIS A 33 -4.46 16.77 21.35
CA HIS A 33 -5.54 16.98 20.39
C HIS A 33 -6.64 17.82 21.03
N GLU A 34 -7.31 18.70 20.26
CA GLU A 34 -8.35 19.63 20.77
C GLU A 34 -9.50 18.92 21.50
N ALA A 35 -9.88 17.73 21.03
CA ALA A 35 -10.86 16.85 21.68
C ALA A 35 -10.34 16.09 22.93
N GLY A 36 -9.16 16.43 23.46
CA GLY A 36 -8.63 15.92 24.73
C GLY A 36 -7.79 14.63 24.66
N THR A 37 -7.53 14.08 23.48
CA THR A 37 -6.60 12.94 23.34
C THR A 37 -5.16 13.40 23.48
N ILE A 38 -4.36 12.67 24.26
CA ILE A 38 -2.93 12.92 24.41
C ILE A 38 -2.16 11.85 23.64
N PHE A 39 -1.26 12.30 22.77
CA PHE A 39 -0.26 11.48 22.11
C PHE A 39 1.12 11.79 22.72
N GLU A 40 1.99 10.79 22.82
CA GLU A 40 3.43 11.02 22.92
C GLU A 40 4.03 10.83 21.52
N ARG A 41 4.64 11.89 21.01
CA ARG A 41 5.37 11.91 19.76
C ARG A 41 6.85 11.66 20.04
N GLY A 42 7.46 10.72 19.35
CA GLY A 42 8.89 10.43 19.45
C GLY A 42 9.44 9.85 18.15
N HIS A 43 10.67 9.36 18.20
CA HIS A 43 11.34 8.74 17.06
C HIS A 43 11.75 7.31 17.40
N VAL A 44 11.75 6.42 16.42
CA VAL A 44 12.32 5.09 16.57
C VAL A 44 13.82 5.15 16.27
N PRO A 45 14.70 4.72 17.21
CA PRO A 45 16.14 4.79 17.02
C PRO A 45 16.58 4.07 15.74
N GLY A 46 17.50 4.71 14.99
CA GLY A 46 18.01 4.19 13.72
C GLY A 46 17.07 4.38 12.53
N THR A 47 16.01 5.20 12.65
CA THR A 47 15.04 5.42 11.58
C THR A 47 14.63 6.89 11.47
N ALA A 48 14.04 7.27 10.34
CA ALA A 48 13.40 8.57 10.15
C ALA A 48 11.91 8.57 10.53
N TRP A 49 11.41 7.52 11.19
CA TRP A 49 10.00 7.41 11.57
C TRP A 49 9.68 8.22 12.82
N GLU A 50 8.74 9.16 12.68
CA GLU A 50 8.09 9.84 13.79
C GLU A 50 6.88 9.00 14.24
N VAL A 51 6.92 8.49 15.46
CA VAL A 51 5.86 7.66 16.05
C VAL A 51 5.01 8.49 16.99
N TYR A 52 3.70 8.46 16.78
CA TYR A 52 2.69 9.00 17.68
C TYR A 52 2.07 7.85 18.46
N LEU A 53 2.37 7.77 19.75
CA LEU A 53 1.89 6.73 20.64
C LEU A 53 0.69 7.23 21.46
N ALA A 54 -0.43 6.52 21.40
CA ALA A 54 -1.61 6.80 22.21
C ALA A 54 -2.09 5.57 22.97
N ARG A 55 -2.56 5.79 24.20
CA ARG A 55 -3.29 4.79 24.98
C ARG A 55 -4.78 4.97 24.76
N VAL A 56 -5.45 3.98 24.18
CA VAL A 56 -6.87 4.04 23.85
C VAL A 56 -7.78 3.52 24.96
N GLY A 57 -7.26 2.68 25.87
CA GLY A 57 -8.09 1.93 26.81
C GLY A 57 -8.66 0.66 26.18
N GLN A 58 -9.45 -0.09 26.95
CA GLN A 58 -10.05 -1.34 26.47
C GLN A 58 -11.35 -1.07 25.70
N GLY A 59 -11.61 -1.92 24.69
CA GLY A 59 -12.88 -1.93 23.95
C GLY A 59 -12.80 -1.32 22.55
N ASN A 60 -13.64 -1.82 21.64
CA ASN A 60 -13.56 -1.47 20.22
C ASN A 60 -14.07 -0.05 19.95
N GLN A 61 -15.02 0.45 20.74
CA GLN A 61 -15.58 1.79 20.53
C GLN A 61 -14.53 2.89 20.69
N ALA A 62 -13.75 2.84 21.77
CA ALA A 62 -12.68 3.81 22.01
C ALA A 62 -11.56 3.67 20.96
N ALA A 63 -11.18 2.42 20.63
CA ALA A 63 -10.20 2.13 19.60
C ALA A 63 -10.60 2.72 18.24
N ALA A 64 -11.85 2.55 17.82
CA ALA A 64 -12.35 3.10 16.55
C ALA A 64 -12.27 4.64 16.51
N ILE A 65 -12.81 5.31 17.53
CA ILE A 65 -12.85 6.78 17.60
C ILE A 65 -11.44 7.37 17.60
N LEU A 66 -10.53 6.79 18.37
CA LEU A 66 -9.16 7.31 18.48
C LEU A 66 -8.32 7.01 17.24
N THR A 67 -8.59 5.89 16.56
CA THR A 67 -7.97 5.56 15.28
C THR A 67 -8.34 6.57 14.20
N GLU A 68 -9.64 6.82 14.00
CA GLU A 68 -10.13 7.81 13.04
C GLU A 68 -9.56 9.20 13.33
N ARG A 69 -9.61 9.62 14.61
CA ARG A 69 -9.09 10.92 15.06
C ARG A 69 -7.60 11.08 14.75
N ALA A 70 -6.81 10.07 15.05
CA ALA A 70 -5.38 10.09 14.78
C ALA A 70 -5.11 10.15 13.27
N ILE A 71 -5.86 9.39 12.45
CA ILE A 71 -5.71 9.41 10.99
C ILE A 71 -6.02 10.80 10.45
N GLY A 72 -7.12 11.42 10.87
CA GLY A 72 -7.51 12.77 10.44
C GLY A 72 -6.50 13.85 10.82
N MET A 73 -5.99 13.82 12.06
CA MET A 73 -5.05 14.82 12.57
C MET A 73 -3.63 14.62 12.03
N ILE A 74 -3.11 13.40 12.11
CA ILE A 74 -1.68 13.10 11.94
C ILE A 74 -1.37 12.78 10.48
N ARG A 75 -2.34 12.19 9.76
CA ARG A 75 -2.20 11.60 8.42
C ARG A 75 -1.01 10.64 8.35
N PRO A 76 -1.04 9.54 9.13
CA PRO A 76 0.04 8.58 9.17
C PRO A 76 0.10 7.72 7.91
N GLU A 77 1.26 7.17 7.64
CA GLU A 77 1.49 6.22 6.55
C GLU A 77 1.08 4.79 6.91
N ALA A 78 1.13 4.47 8.20
CA ALA A 78 0.60 3.25 8.75
C ALA A 78 0.18 3.44 10.19
N VAL A 79 -0.77 2.62 10.61
CA VAL A 79 -1.25 2.54 11.98
C VAL A 79 -1.05 1.13 12.52
N PHE A 80 -0.65 1.03 13.78
CA PHE A 80 -0.45 -0.24 14.47
C PHE A 80 -1.31 -0.27 15.72
N PHE A 81 -1.90 -1.43 16.00
CA PHE A 81 -2.43 -1.71 17.33
C PHE A 81 -1.58 -2.78 17.99
N THR A 82 -0.91 -2.38 19.07
CA THR A 82 0.05 -3.22 19.79
C THR A 82 -0.44 -3.45 21.21
N GLY A 83 -0.45 -4.69 21.65
CA GLY A 83 -0.82 -5.00 23.03
C GLY A 83 -0.73 -6.47 23.36
N ILE A 84 -1.41 -6.89 24.41
CA ILE A 84 -1.48 -8.30 24.82
C ILE A 84 -2.80 -8.94 24.37
N ALA A 85 -2.81 -10.26 24.31
CA ALA A 85 -4.00 -11.07 24.03
C ALA A 85 -3.92 -12.42 24.76
N GLY A 86 -5.08 -13.07 24.92
CA GLY A 86 -5.17 -14.44 25.42
C GLY A 86 -5.07 -15.45 24.27
N ALA A 87 -4.25 -16.49 24.43
CA ALA A 87 -4.16 -17.57 23.44
C ALA A 87 -5.40 -18.48 23.48
N LEU A 88 -5.91 -18.80 22.29
CA LEU A 88 -6.99 -19.77 22.07
C LEU A 88 -6.47 -21.10 21.50
N LYS A 89 -5.17 -21.18 21.20
CA LYS A 89 -4.54 -22.38 20.65
C LYS A 89 -3.37 -22.84 21.50
N HIS A 90 -3.19 -24.16 21.54
CA HIS A 90 -2.12 -24.79 22.33
C HIS A 90 -0.74 -24.60 21.71
N ASP A 91 -0.68 -24.47 20.38
CA ASP A 91 0.53 -24.22 19.59
C ASP A 91 0.99 -22.75 19.62
N VAL A 92 0.35 -21.92 20.43
CA VAL A 92 0.77 -20.54 20.71
C VAL A 92 1.12 -20.46 22.19
N ALA A 93 2.38 -20.21 22.50
CA ALA A 93 2.92 -20.21 23.85
C ALA A 93 2.80 -18.83 24.52
N LEU A 94 2.95 -18.79 25.85
CA LEU A 94 2.99 -17.53 26.59
C LEU A 94 4.30 -16.80 26.26
N GLY A 95 4.21 -15.51 25.95
CA GLY A 95 5.34 -14.69 25.51
C GLY A 95 5.50 -14.61 24.00
N ASP A 96 4.90 -15.52 23.23
CA ASP A 96 4.86 -15.49 21.76
C ASP A 96 4.17 -14.24 21.24
N VAL A 97 4.43 -13.92 19.98
CA VAL A 97 3.80 -12.83 19.25
C VAL A 97 2.86 -13.38 18.19
N VAL A 98 1.65 -12.87 18.12
CA VAL A 98 0.70 -13.10 17.03
C VAL A 98 0.57 -11.82 16.21
N VAL A 99 0.98 -11.89 14.95
CA VAL A 99 0.69 -10.87 13.94
C VAL A 99 -0.63 -11.25 13.29
N ALA A 100 -1.65 -10.40 13.45
CA ALA A 100 -2.98 -10.70 12.95
C ALA A 100 -3.00 -10.65 11.42
N THR A 101 -3.21 -11.79 10.75
CA THR A 101 -3.46 -11.83 9.29
C THR A 101 -4.87 -11.32 8.96
N ARG A 102 -5.79 -11.47 9.92
CA ARG A 102 -7.17 -11.01 9.87
C ARG A 102 -7.70 -10.82 11.28
N VAL A 103 -8.58 -9.84 11.43
CA VAL A 103 -9.28 -9.56 12.68
C VAL A 103 -10.77 -9.80 12.50
N PHE A 104 -11.37 -10.64 13.36
CA PHE A 104 -12.79 -10.95 13.33
C PHE A 104 -13.54 -10.26 14.47
N ALA A 105 -14.58 -9.48 14.15
CA ALA A 105 -15.53 -9.01 15.15
C ALA A 105 -16.51 -10.14 15.52
N TYR A 106 -16.24 -10.86 16.61
CA TYR A 106 -16.98 -12.10 16.91
C TYR A 106 -18.38 -11.86 17.50
N HIS A 107 -18.71 -10.63 17.91
CA HIS A 107 -20.04 -10.28 18.42
C HIS A 107 -21.10 -10.08 17.33
N GLY A 108 -20.69 -9.94 16.06
CA GLY A 108 -21.62 -9.74 14.95
C GLY A 108 -22.48 -10.98 14.71
N GLY A 109 -23.81 -10.82 14.70
CA GLY A 109 -24.71 -11.95 14.50
C GLY A 109 -26.17 -11.63 14.78
N LYS A 110 -27.02 -12.64 14.66
CA LYS A 110 -28.45 -12.56 15.01
C LYS A 110 -28.74 -13.50 16.18
N GLN A 111 -29.38 -12.97 17.23
CA GLN A 111 -29.88 -13.79 18.34
C GLN A 111 -31.25 -14.37 17.99
N GLU A 112 -31.34 -15.70 17.95
CA GLU A 112 -32.59 -16.47 17.89
C GLU A 112 -32.59 -17.48 19.08
N GLU A 113 -33.14 -18.69 18.93
CA GLU A 113 -32.97 -19.76 19.92
C GLU A 113 -31.50 -20.12 20.15
N LYS A 114 -30.68 -19.99 19.10
CA LYS A 114 -29.21 -20.03 19.15
C LYS A 114 -28.66 -18.77 18.49
N PHE A 115 -27.52 -18.30 18.97
CA PHE A 115 -26.81 -17.21 18.31
C PHE A 115 -26.30 -17.67 16.94
N LYS A 116 -26.53 -16.86 15.90
CA LYS A 116 -26.08 -17.13 14.52
C LYS A 116 -25.01 -16.11 14.13
N PRO A 117 -23.72 -16.49 14.16
CA PRO A 117 -22.63 -15.55 13.91
C PRO A 117 -22.63 -15.02 12.47
N ARG A 118 -22.35 -13.73 12.34
CA ARG A 118 -22.13 -12.99 11.10
C ARG A 118 -21.00 -11.98 11.34
N PRO A 119 -19.77 -12.46 11.52
CA PRO A 119 -18.65 -11.59 11.85
C PRO A 119 -18.33 -10.66 10.68
N GLU A 120 -18.01 -9.41 11.02
CA GLU A 120 -17.18 -8.60 10.14
C GLU A 120 -15.72 -9.04 10.27
N MET A 121 -14.97 -8.88 9.18
CA MET A 121 -13.57 -9.29 9.10
C MET A 121 -12.76 -8.25 8.34
N TRP A 122 -11.61 -7.90 8.88
CA TRP A 122 -10.64 -7.03 8.24
C TRP A 122 -9.33 -7.77 8.04
N GLN A 123 -8.81 -7.71 6.81
CA GLN A 123 -7.50 -8.25 6.47
C GLN A 123 -6.41 -7.27 6.89
N ALA A 124 -5.26 -7.80 7.29
CA ALA A 124 -4.08 -6.97 7.49
C ALA A 124 -3.65 -6.30 6.18
N SER A 125 -2.97 -5.16 6.31
CA SER A 125 -2.26 -4.59 5.16
C SER A 125 -1.21 -5.58 4.67
N HIS A 126 -1.31 -5.99 3.40
CA HIS A 126 -0.37 -6.92 2.79
C HIS A 126 1.08 -6.43 2.92
N ARG A 127 1.33 -5.12 2.72
CA ARG A 127 2.66 -4.51 2.89
C ARG A 127 3.18 -4.72 4.31
N LEU A 128 2.38 -4.40 5.33
CA LEU A 128 2.82 -4.49 6.72
C LEU A 128 3.00 -5.94 7.17
N GLU A 129 2.12 -6.85 6.73
CA GLU A 129 2.24 -8.28 6.99
C GLU A 129 3.51 -8.87 6.36
N GLN A 130 3.86 -8.48 5.13
CA GLN A 130 5.10 -8.92 4.48
C GLN A 130 6.35 -8.39 5.18
N VAL A 131 6.35 -7.13 5.62
CA VAL A 131 7.47 -6.58 6.41
C VAL A 131 7.61 -7.33 7.74
N ALA A 132 6.49 -7.58 8.44
CA ALA A 132 6.51 -8.41 9.64
C ALA A 132 7.02 -9.83 9.36
N GLY A 133 6.59 -10.46 8.26
CA GLY A 133 7.08 -11.78 7.85
C GLY A 133 8.57 -11.79 7.60
N TYR A 134 9.10 -10.76 6.93
CA TYR A 134 10.53 -10.61 6.69
C TYR A 134 11.32 -10.43 7.98
N VAL A 135 10.87 -9.55 8.89
CA VAL A 135 11.48 -9.35 10.21
C VAL A 135 11.49 -10.65 11.01
N ALA A 136 10.42 -11.44 10.94
CA ALA A 136 10.33 -12.70 11.67
C ALA A 136 11.25 -13.81 11.16
N LEU A 137 11.86 -13.69 9.96
CA LEU A 137 12.81 -14.69 9.44
C LEU A 137 14.16 -14.67 10.16
N ASP A 138 14.53 -13.54 10.77
CA ASP A 138 15.78 -13.36 11.49
C ASP A 138 15.50 -12.98 12.95
N ALA A 139 16.07 -13.71 13.90
CA ALA A 139 15.91 -13.46 15.32
C ALA A 139 16.61 -12.17 15.81
N GLN A 140 17.42 -11.51 14.96
CA GLN A 140 18.16 -10.28 15.29
C GLN A 140 17.29 -9.19 15.93
N TRP A 141 16.03 -9.05 15.52
CA TRP A 141 15.14 -8.05 16.12
C TRP A 141 14.91 -8.27 17.62
N ALA A 142 14.89 -9.53 18.05
CA ALA A 142 14.67 -9.90 19.44
C ALA A 142 15.92 -9.60 20.28
N ASP A 143 17.10 -9.91 19.76
CA ASP A 143 18.38 -9.62 20.42
C ASP A 143 18.58 -8.11 20.63
N GLU A 144 18.17 -7.28 19.67
CA GLU A 144 18.30 -5.83 19.75
C GLU A 144 17.26 -5.13 20.64
N LEU A 145 16.04 -5.67 20.68
CA LEU A 145 14.88 -4.97 21.24
C LEU A 145 14.31 -5.62 22.50
N LEU A 146 14.76 -6.82 22.88
CA LEU A 146 14.43 -7.45 24.16
C LEU A 146 15.60 -7.33 25.14
N SER A 147 15.31 -7.49 26.42
CA SER A 147 16.35 -7.51 27.45
C SER A 147 17.24 -8.74 27.30
N GLU A 148 18.56 -8.59 27.55
CA GLU A 148 19.53 -9.69 27.48
C GLU A 148 19.07 -10.95 28.24
N GLY A 149 19.33 -12.12 27.64
CA GLY A 149 18.99 -13.42 28.22
C GLY A 149 17.51 -13.81 28.12
N ARG A 150 16.68 -13.04 27.42
CA ARG A 150 15.31 -13.44 27.07
C ARG A 150 15.31 -14.45 25.93
N GLU A 151 14.44 -15.45 26.05
CA GLU A 151 14.15 -16.35 24.93
C GLU A 151 13.45 -15.59 23.81
N VAL A 152 13.84 -15.87 22.57
CA VAL A 152 13.25 -15.25 21.37
C VAL A 152 11.83 -15.81 21.20
N PRO A 153 10.79 -14.95 21.23
CA PRO A 153 9.42 -15.43 21.08
C PRO A 153 9.15 -15.90 19.66
N GLU A 154 8.34 -16.95 19.51
CA GLU A 154 7.87 -17.36 18.18
C GLU A 154 6.87 -16.32 17.64
N VAL A 155 6.94 -16.05 16.34
CA VAL A 155 6.05 -15.12 15.65
C VAL A 155 5.05 -15.89 14.79
N HIS A 156 3.78 -15.82 15.18
CA HIS A 156 2.67 -16.52 14.53
C HIS A 156 1.87 -15.56 13.64
N PHE A 157 1.72 -15.90 12.36
CA PHE A 157 0.86 -15.17 11.42
C PHE A 157 -0.51 -15.84 11.37
N LYS A 158 -1.41 -15.45 12.28
CA LYS A 158 -2.69 -16.13 12.48
C LYS A 158 -3.84 -15.13 12.73
N PRO A 159 -5.09 -15.51 12.47
CA PRO A 159 -6.25 -14.64 12.74
C PRO A 159 -6.44 -14.36 14.23
N ILE A 160 -7.01 -13.19 14.56
CA ILE A 160 -7.37 -12.78 15.93
C ILE A 160 -8.88 -12.50 16.01
N ALA A 161 -9.49 -12.90 17.13
CA ALA A 161 -10.87 -12.57 17.47
C ALA A 161 -10.91 -11.32 18.37
N ALA A 162 -11.76 -10.35 18.02
CA ALA A 162 -11.88 -9.06 18.68
C ALA A 162 -13.30 -8.79 19.15
N GLY A 163 -13.47 -8.37 20.41
CA GLY A 163 -14.77 -8.02 20.96
C GLY A 163 -14.73 -7.57 22.41
N GLU A 164 -15.79 -6.96 22.92
CA GLU A 164 -15.85 -6.35 24.27
C GLU A 164 -15.66 -7.32 25.46
N ALA A 165 -15.66 -8.63 25.23
CA ALA A 165 -15.46 -9.64 26.26
C ALA A 165 -14.19 -10.48 25.99
N VAL A 166 -13.63 -11.06 27.04
CA VAL A 166 -12.55 -12.06 26.92
C VAL A 166 -12.93 -13.30 27.71
N VAL A 167 -12.46 -14.47 27.28
CA VAL A 167 -12.71 -15.72 28.00
C VAL A 167 -11.83 -15.78 29.25
N ASN A 168 -12.45 -15.99 30.41
CA ASN A 168 -11.75 -16.17 31.69
C ASN A 168 -12.25 -17.42 32.45
N ALA A 169 -12.94 -18.32 31.77
CA ALA A 169 -13.42 -19.58 32.33
C ALA A 169 -13.54 -20.64 31.23
N SER A 170 -12.99 -21.83 31.50
CA SER A 170 -13.22 -23.03 30.70
C SER A 170 -14.73 -23.30 30.68
N MET A 171 -15.29 -23.58 29.50
CA MET A 171 -16.74 -23.83 29.29
C MET A 171 -17.67 -22.60 29.35
N SER A 172 -17.17 -21.39 29.09
CA SER A 172 -18.05 -20.23 28.90
C SER A 172 -18.82 -20.30 27.56
N ALA A 173 -19.99 -19.65 27.47
CA ALA A 173 -20.73 -19.55 26.21
C ALA A 173 -19.90 -18.90 25.08
N LEU A 174 -19.00 -17.98 25.45
CA LEU A 174 -18.06 -17.37 24.51
C LEU A 174 -17.01 -18.37 24.02
N GLN A 175 -16.49 -19.25 24.89
CA GLN A 175 -15.56 -20.31 24.49
C GLN A 175 -16.22 -21.24 23.47
N VAL A 176 -17.46 -21.68 23.72
CA VAL A 176 -18.23 -22.53 22.79
C VAL A 176 -18.42 -21.83 21.44
N LEU A 177 -18.80 -20.55 21.45
CA LEU A 177 -18.93 -19.74 20.23
C LEU A 177 -17.63 -19.72 19.40
N LEU A 178 -16.50 -19.48 20.07
CA LEU A 178 -15.18 -19.40 19.42
C LEU A 178 -14.75 -20.76 18.85
N ASP A 179 -14.96 -21.84 19.59
CA ASP A 179 -14.62 -23.19 19.15
C ASP A 179 -15.48 -23.65 17.97
N GLU A 180 -16.78 -23.37 17.99
CA GLU A 180 -17.71 -23.79 16.94
C GLU A 180 -17.58 -22.98 15.64
N HIS A 181 -17.32 -21.67 15.73
CA HIS A 181 -17.43 -20.76 14.58
C HIS A 181 -16.12 -20.08 14.18
N TYR A 182 -15.12 -20.06 15.08
CA TYR A 182 -13.88 -19.32 14.90
C TYR A 182 -12.65 -20.20 15.15
N ASN A 183 -12.73 -21.52 14.94
CA ASN A 183 -11.64 -22.47 15.21
C ASN A 183 -10.27 -22.10 14.57
N GLY A 184 -10.23 -21.22 13.56
CA GLY A 184 -8.98 -20.74 12.97
C GLY A 184 -8.30 -19.57 13.71
N VAL A 185 -8.91 -18.98 14.74
CA VAL A 185 -8.33 -17.83 15.46
C VAL A 185 -7.32 -18.31 16.52
N ALA A 186 -6.20 -17.61 16.61
CA ALA A 186 -5.10 -17.94 17.52
C ALA A 186 -5.22 -17.23 18.87
N ALA A 187 -5.80 -16.03 18.89
CA ALA A 187 -5.87 -15.19 20.07
C ALA A 187 -7.17 -14.39 20.14
N ILE A 188 -7.51 -13.95 21.35
CA ILE A 188 -8.66 -13.08 21.64
C ILE A 188 -8.24 -11.81 22.38
N GLU A 189 -8.80 -10.68 21.97
CA GLU A 189 -8.56 -9.35 22.53
C GLU A 189 -9.80 -8.43 22.34
N THR A 190 -9.67 -7.15 22.73
CA THR A 190 -10.81 -6.24 22.93
C THR A 190 -10.83 -5.00 22.03
N GLU A 191 -9.85 -4.75 21.16
CA GLU A 191 -9.74 -3.48 20.42
C GLU A 191 -9.60 -3.61 18.90
N GLY A 192 -9.15 -4.76 18.41
CA GLY A 192 -8.68 -4.94 17.04
C GLY A 192 -9.75 -4.69 15.98
N ALA A 193 -11.01 -5.05 16.27
CA ALA A 193 -12.12 -4.84 15.33
C ALA A 193 -12.44 -3.35 15.18
N GLY A 194 -12.48 -2.59 16.28
CA GLY A 194 -12.71 -1.15 16.24
C GLY A 194 -11.59 -0.42 15.51
N PHE A 195 -10.35 -0.77 15.83
CA PHE A 195 -9.16 -0.25 15.16
C PHE A 195 -9.15 -0.54 13.65
N ALA A 196 -9.30 -1.82 13.27
CA ALA A 196 -9.25 -2.22 11.86
C ALA A 196 -10.44 -1.66 11.07
N GLY A 197 -11.63 -1.63 11.66
CA GLY A 197 -12.81 -0.99 11.10
C GLY A 197 -12.58 0.49 10.79
N ALA A 198 -12.11 1.26 11.77
CA ALA A 198 -11.82 2.68 11.58
C ALA A 198 -10.73 2.92 10.51
N ALA A 199 -9.63 2.17 10.54
CA ALA A 199 -8.56 2.30 9.55
C ALA A 199 -9.03 1.98 8.12
N SER A 200 -9.90 0.96 7.96
CA SER A 200 -10.46 0.59 6.66
C SER A 200 -11.39 1.66 6.06
N MET A 201 -12.12 2.39 6.91
CA MET A 201 -13.04 3.45 6.48
C MET A 201 -12.32 4.79 6.28
N ALA A 202 -11.29 5.07 7.06
CA ALA A 202 -10.55 6.33 7.02
C ALA A 202 -9.47 6.32 5.94
N GLY A 203 -9.87 6.25 4.65
CA GLY A 203 -8.95 6.31 3.51
C GLY A 203 -8.09 5.05 3.32
N GLN A 204 -8.48 3.92 3.92
CA GLN A 204 -7.78 2.63 3.82
C GLN A 204 -6.29 2.72 4.22
N VAL A 205 -6.00 3.48 5.29
CA VAL A 205 -4.63 3.59 5.80
C VAL A 205 -4.11 2.19 6.19
N PRO A 206 -2.90 1.80 5.76
CA PRO A 206 -2.30 0.53 6.14
C PRO A 206 -2.35 0.27 7.64
N ALA A 207 -2.95 -0.85 8.05
CA ALA A 207 -3.14 -1.21 9.45
C ALA A 207 -2.62 -2.60 9.75
N LEU A 208 -2.03 -2.78 10.93
CA LEU A 208 -1.59 -4.09 11.44
C LEU A 208 -1.84 -4.21 12.95
N VAL A 209 -2.35 -5.36 13.39
CA VAL A 209 -2.53 -5.69 14.80
C VAL A 209 -1.45 -6.69 15.20
N ILE A 210 -0.70 -6.38 16.26
CA ILE A 210 0.39 -7.22 16.80
C ILE A 210 0.12 -7.45 18.28
N ARG A 211 -0.03 -8.71 18.68
CA ARG A 211 -0.37 -9.09 20.05
C ARG A 211 0.66 -10.02 20.65
N GLY A 212 1.11 -9.72 21.87
CA GLY A 212 1.89 -10.63 22.68
C GLY A 212 0.97 -11.50 23.54
N ILE A 213 1.32 -12.75 23.75
CA ILE A 213 0.44 -13.69 24.45
C ILE A 213 0.71 -13.69 25.95
N SER A 214 -0.22 -13.14 26.73
CA SER A 214 -0.07 -12.96 28.18
C SER A 214 -0.62 -14.10 29.03
N ASP A 215 -1.66 -14.76 28.53
CA ASP A 215 -2.40 -15.79 29.24
C ASP A 215 -3.04 -16.76 28.26
N ARG A 216 -3.54 -17.88 28.78
CA ARG A 216 -4.43 -18.77 28.04
C ARG A 216 -5.87 -18.40 28.33
N ALA A 217 -6.68 -18.32 27.28
CA ALA A 217 -8.10 -18.01 27.36
C ALA A 217 -8.93 -19.21 27.86
N ASP A 218 -8.42 -19.96 28.84
CA ASP A 218 -8.98 -21.21 29.38
C ASP A 218 -9.35 -21.11 30.87
N GLY A 219 -9.20 -19.93 31.48
CA GLY A 219 -9.46 -19.68 32.90
C GLY A 219 -8.24 -19.84 33.82
N SER A 220 -7.04 -20.10 33.28
CA SER A 220 -5.80 -20.18 34.06
C SER A 220 -5.15 -18.83 34.40
N LYS A 221 -5.82 -17.71 34.07
CA LYS A 221 -5.28 -16.34 34.11
C LYS A 221 -4.63 -15.92 35.44
N GLN A 222 -5.14 -16.40 36.58
CA GLN A 222 -4.55 -16.09 37.89
C GLN A 222 -3.14 -16.69 38.09
N HIS A 223 -2.83 -17.82 37.45
CA HIS A 223 -1.50 -18.43 37.51
C HIS A 223 -0.50 -17.71 36.59
N THR A 224 -0.95 -17.19 35.45
CA THR A 224 -0.10 -16.47 34.48
C THR A 224 0.22 -15.04 34.94
N ASP A 225 -0.72 -14.36 35.60
CA ASP A 225 -0.50 -13.03 36.17
C ASP A 225 0.57 -13.04 37.28
N SER A 226 0.65 -14.13 38.04
CA SER A 226 1.69 -14.36 39.05
C SER A 226 3.09 -14.59 38.45
N GLY A 227 3.17 -15.02 37.18
CA GLY A 227 4.41 -15.27 36.45
C GLY A 227 4.99 -14.06 35.71
N GLY A 228 4.32 -12.90 35.74
CA GLY A 228 4.78 -11.68 35.06
C GLY A 228 4.64 -11.71 33.53
N PHE A 229 3.86 -12.65 32.98
CA PHE A 229 3.72 -12.85 31.54
C PHE A 229 3.07 -11.67 30.81
N GLN A 230 2.23 -10.86 31.46
CA GLN A 230 1.70 -9.63 30.85
C GLN A 230 2.82 -8.67 30.42
N ARG A 231 3.85 -8.52 31.26
CA ARG A 231 5.00 -7.67 30.94
C ARG A 231 5.82 -8.29 29.80
N ILE A 232 6.09 -9.60 29.88
CA ILE A 232 6.83 -10.34 28.85
C ILE A 232 6.13 -10.17 27.49
N ALA A 233 4.84 -10.48 27.43
CA ALA A 233 4.00 -10.38 26.24
C ALA A 233 3.99 -8.96 25.66
N ALA A 234 3.80 -7.93 26.50
CA ALA A 234 3.80 -6.56 26.03
C ALA A 234 5.16 -6.10 25.51
N GLU A 235 6.25 -6.54 26.12
CA GLU A 235 7.60 -6.30 25.63
C GLU A 235 7.85 -7.00 24.29
N SER A 236 7.42 -8.26 24.13
CA SER A 236 7.51 -9.00 22.87
C SER A 236 6.73 -8.30 21.75
N ALA A 237 5.48 -7.92 22.02
CA ALA A 237 4.63 -7.23 21.06
C ALA A 237 5.19 -5.86 20.66
N ALA A 238 5.66 -5.09 21.63
CA ALA A 238 6.28 -3.79 21.40
C ALA A 238 7.58 -3.91 20.61
N ALA A 239 8.44 -4.89 20.95
CA ALA A 239 9.68 -5.16 20.22
C ALA A 239 9.38 -5.53 18.77
N MET A 240 8.46 -6.46 18.52
CA MET A 240 8.08 -6.84 17.16
C MET A 240 7.49 -5.64 16.39
N THR A 241 6.63 -4.84 17.02
CA THR A 241 6.06 -3.63 16.38
C THR A 241 7.16 -2.65 15.97
N ILE A 242 8.12 -2.38 16.85
CA ILE A 242 9.22 -1.47 16.58
C ILE A 242 10.16 -2.05 15.51
N ALA A 243 10.40 -3.35 15.51
CA ALA A 243 11.18 -4.02 14.48
C ALA A 243 10.52 -3.89 13.09
N VAL A 244 9.20 -4.07 13.03
CA VAL A 244 8.43 -3.83 11.81
C VAL A 244 8.57 -2.39 11.37
N ILE A 245 8.41 -1.41 12.27
CA ILE A 245 8.58 0.01 11.94
C ILE A 245 10.00 0.31 11.44
N ARG A 246 11.03 -0.26 12.05
CA ARG A 246 12.44 -0.12 11.59
C ARG A 246 12.63 -0.65 10.17
N ALA A 247 12.00 -1.78 9.87
CA ALA A 247 12.07 -2.41 8.56
C ALA A 247 11.16 -1.73 7.51
N LEU A 248 10.26 -0.83 7.91
CA LEU A 248 9.53 0.00 6.95
C LEU A 248 10.49 1.01 6.32
N THR A 249 10.44 1.10 5.00
CA THR A 249 11.10 2.17 4.25
C THR A 249 10.44 3.50 4.59
N SER A 250 11.09 4.29 5.46
CA SER A 250 10.73 5.70 5.68
C SER A 250 10.82 6.43 4.34
N PRO A 251 9.81 7.21 3.93
CA PRO A 251 9.98 8.11 2.79
C PRO A 251 11.09 9.15 2.99
N GLY A 252 11.60 9.32 4.22
CA GLY A 252 12.72 10.18 4.57
C GLY A 252 14.01 9.48 5.02
N GLY A 253 14.16 8.16 4.82
CA GLY A 253 15.27 7.34 5.34
C GLY A 253 16.46 7.14 4.39
N ALA A 254 16.70 8.06 3.45
CA ALA A 254 18.01 8.18 2.82
C ALA A 254 18.79 9.24 3.61
N GLU A 255 19.75 8.81 4.44
CA GLU A 255 20.70 9.72 5.07
C GLU A 255 21.48 10.49 4.00
N ALA A 256 21.79 11.74 4.36
CA ALA A 256 22.18 12.80 3.46
C ALA A 256 23.47 12.54 2.67
N GLU A 257 23.32 12.50 1.35
CA GLU A 257 24.21 13.19 0.40
C GLU A 257 23.38 14.25 -0.36
N PRO A 258 24.00 15.32 -0.86
CA PRO A 258 23.64 16.68 -0.46
C PRO A 258 22.36 17.22 -1.11
N SER A 259 21.60 17.94 -0.27
CA SER A 259 20.85 19.17 -0.57
C SER A 259 20.58 19.51 -2.04
N ASN A 260 19.50 18.94 -2.57
CA ASN A 260 18.48 19.59 -3.40
C ASN A 260 17.40 18.51 -3.64
N PRO A 261 16.09 18.81 -3.75
CA PRO A 261 15.30 18.01 -4.66
C PRO A 261 15.99 18.11 -6.02
N GLN A 262 16.74 17.08 -6.42
CA GLN A 262 16.81 16.86 -7.84
C GLN A 262 15.36 16.45 -8.20
N ILE A 263 14.50 17.31 -8.76
CA ILE A 263 14.74 18.00 -10.03
C ILE A 263 16.02 17.44 -10.63
N VAL A 264 15.92 16.19 -11.08
CA VAL A 264 16.73 15.84 -12.23
C VAL A 264 16.20 16.81 -13.27
N ALA A 265 16.79 18.00 -13.33
CA ALA A 265 16.80 18.75 -14.56
C ALA A 265 17.35 17.69 -15.50
N SER A 266 16.49 17.21 -16.40
CA SER A 266 16.82 16.11 -17.29
C SER A 266 18.28 16.28 -17.70
N THR A 267 19.09 15.31 -17.27
CA THR A 267 20.43 15.14 -17.83
C THR A 267 20.20 15.18 -19.34
N PRO A 268 20.92 16.02 -20.11
CA PRO A 268 20.57 16.31 -21.49
C PRO A 268 20.26 15.00 -22.21
N SER A 269 19.06 14.92 -22.79
CA SER A 269 18.58 13.73 -23.47
C SER A 269 19.68 13.21 -24.39
N SER A 270 20.13 12.00 -24.12
CA SER A 270 21.13 11.31 -24.93
C SER A 270 20.50 10.70 -26.20
N VAL A 271 19.18 10.79 -26.35
CA VAL A 271 18.45 10.34 -27.53
C VAL A 271 18.67 11.34 -28.66
N ALA A 272 19.42 10.92 -29.67
CA ALA A 272 19.68 11.73 -30.85
C ALA A 272 18.35 12.07 -31.57
N GLY A 273 18.11 13.36 -31.82
CA GLY A 273 16.93 13.83 -32.55
C GLY A 273 15.66 14.01 -31.71
N LEU A 274 15.75 14.02 -30.37
CA LEU A 274 14.62 14.41 -29.53
C LEU A 274 14.27 15.90 -29.81
N PRO A 275 13.00 16.23 -30.07
CA PRO A 275 12.61 17.61 -30.35
C PRO A 275 12.70 18.48 -29.10
N ASP A 276 12.95 19.77 -29.31
CA ASP A 276 13.01 20.76 -28.23
C ASP A 276 11.74 20.71 -27.37
N SER A 277 11.94 20.65 -26.06
CA SER A 277 10.90 20.64 -25.03
C SER A 277 11.01 21.88 -24.15
N GLU A 278 9.90 22.30 -23.55
CA GLU A 278 9.97 23.27 -22.45
C GLU A 278 9.98 22.53 -21.12
N LYS A 279 11.03 22.73 -20.34
CA LYS A 279 11.08 22.26 -18.95
C LYS A 279 10.14 23.09 -18.08
N LEU A 280 9.27 22.39 -17.38
CA LEU A 280 8.43 22.99 -16.35
C LEU A 280 9.23 23.22 -15.07
N LYS A 281 8.84 24.26 -14.32
CA LYS A 281 9.41 24.51 -12.99
C LYS A 281 9.02 23.42 -11.98
N GLU A 282 7.80 22.91 -12.13
CA GLU A 282 7.24 21.83 -11.34
C GLU A 282 6.43 20.91 -12.26
N PRO A 283 6.46 19.57 -12.07
CA PRO A 283 5.67 18.66 -12.89
C PRO A 283 4.17 18.94 -12.79
N LEU A 284 3.44 18.73 -13.89
CA LEU A 284 1.98 18.85 -13.89
C LEU A 284 1.32 17.76 -13.01
N PRO A 285 0.18 18.06 -12.35
CA PRO A 285 -0.55 17.06 -11.58
C PRO A 285 -1.10 15.95 -12.48
N VAL A 286 -0.88 14.69 -12.09
CA VAL A 286 -1.37 13.51 -12.80
C VAL A 286 -2.43 12.79 -11.96
N VAL A 287 -3.57 12.51 -12.57
CA VAL A 287 -4.57 11.59 -12.02
C VAL A 287 -4.24 10.17 -12.49
N TRP A 288 -3.52 9.41 -11.68
CA TRP A 288 -3.09 8.05 -12.00
C TRP A 288 -4.26 7.06 -12.08
N ARG A 289 -4.11 5.95 -12.82
CA ARG A 289 -5.16 4.94 -13.05
C ARG A 289 -5.84 4.48 -11.76
N ARG A 290 -5.09 4.24 -10.68
CA ARG A 290 -5.66 3.81 -9.39
C ARG A 290 -6.55 4.84 -8.71
N THR A 291 -6.42 6.11 -9.10
CA THR A 291 -7.33 7.17 -8.64
C THR A 291 -8.60 7.20 -9.49
N LEU A 292 -8.50 6.86 -10.79
CA LEU A 292 -9.63 6.81 -11.71
C LEU A 292 -10.52 5.58 -11.45
N LEU A 293 -9.92 4.42 -11.19
CA LEU A 293 -10.66 3.17 -11.03
C LEU A 293 -10.18 2.43 -9.77
N PRO A 294 -11.09 1.90 -8.94
CA PRO A 294 -10.73 1.15 -7.75
C PRO A 294 -9.89 -0.08 -8.11
N SER A 295 -8.82 -0.29 -7.36
CA SER A 295 -7.90 -1.41 -7.50
C SER A 295 -8.59 -2.75 -7.22
N TRP A 296 -8.08 -3.81 -7.85
CA TRP A 296 -8.58 -5.17 -7.63
C TRP A 296 -7.45 -6.07 -7.12
N SER A 297 -7.80 -7.05 -6.29
CA SER A 297 -6.83 -7.87 -5.54
C SER A 297 -5.92 -8.76 -6.41
N SER A 298 -6.19 -8.88 -7.71
CA SER A 298 -5.43 -9.72 -8.66
C SER A 298 -4.81 -8.93 -9.83
N GLU A 299 -4.79 -7.59 -9.77
CA GLU A 299 -4.24 -6.77 -10.83
C GLU A 299 -2.70 -6.78 -10.77
N GLY A 300 -2.05 -7.40 -11.76
CA GLY A 300 -0.59 -7.40 -11.82
C GLY A 300 -0.02 -6.20 -12.58
N ALA A 301 1.31 -6.17 -12.75
CA ALA A 301 2.03 -5.01 -13.27
C ALA A 301 1.42 -4.48 -14.57
N THR A 302 1.00 -3.21 -14.53
CA THR A 302 0.28 -2.54 -15.61
C THR A 302 1.05 -1.30 -16.02
N LEU A 303 1.31 -1.15 -17.32
CA LEU A 303 1.84 0.06 -17.91
C LEU A 303 0.69 1.06 -18.08
N GLU A 304 0.85 2.27 -17.55
CA GLU A 304 -0.06 3.39 -17.77
C GLU A 304 0.67 4.55 -18.46
N VAL A 305 0.00 5.19 -19.42
CA VAL A 305 0.50 6.31 -20.21
C VAL A 305 -0.51 7.45 -20.12
N HIS A 306 -0.02 8.66 -19.87
CA HIS A 306 -0.85 9.83 -19.70
C HIS A 306 -0.35 10.99 -20.57
N LEU A 307 -1.29 11.78 -21.09
CA LEU A 307 -1.02 13.09 -21.67
C LEU A 307 -1.74 14.14 -20.83
N ILE A 308 -0.97 14.99 -20.14
CA ILE A 308 -1.49 16.02 -19.26
C ILE A 308 -1.44 17.35 -20.02
N PRO A 309 -2.57 18.04 -20.25
CA PRO A 309 -2.57 19.32 -20.93
C PRO A 309 -1.96 20.39 -20.02
N GLU A 310 -1.03 21.19 -20.56
CA GLU A 310 -0.41 22.32 -19.83
C GLU A 310 -1.48 23.32 -19.37
N CYS A 311 -2.44 23.63 -20.25
CA CYS A 311 -3.60 24.43 -19.94
C CYS A 311 -4.84 23.53 -19.87
N SER A 312 -5.34 23.28 -18.65
CA SER A 312 -6.55 22.51 -18.45
C SER A 312 -7.80 23.33 -18.78
N VAL A 313 -8.62 22.83 -19.72
CA VAL A 313 -9.96 23.37 -19.99
C VAL A 313 -10.97 22.40 -19.42
N ARG A 314 -11.83 22.88 -18.52
CA ARG A 314 -12.86 22.06 -17.89
C ARG A 314 -13.90 21.61 -18.92
N LEU A 315 -13.92 20.32 -19.25
CA LEU A 315 -14.86 19.73 -20.19
C LEU A 315 -16.29 19.69 -19.59
N PRO A 316 -17.31 20.22 -20.30
CA PRO A 316 -18.70 20.12 -19.86
C PRO A 316 -19.18 18.67 -19.76
N MET A 317 -20.06 18.36 -18.79
CA MET A 317 -20.58 17.00 -18.58
C MET A 317 -21.24 16.38 -19.83
N ARG A 318 -21.87 17.20 -20.67
CA ARG A 318 -22.43 16.76 -21.96
C ARG A 318 -21.35 16.20 -22.88
N GLN A 319 -20.20 16.86 -22.94
CA GLN A 319 -19.05 16.45 -23.74
C GLN A 319 -18.38 15.22 -23.12
N MET A 320 -18.24 15.15 -21.79
CA MET A 320 -17.74 13.97 -21.08
C MET A 320 -18.56 12.72 -21.38
N ASN A 321 -19.90 12.82 -21.39
CA ASN A 321 -20.77 11.70 -21.72
C ASN A 321 -20.65 11.26 -23.19
N GLN A 322 -20.44 12.19 -24.13
CA GLN A 322 -20.16 11.85 -25.53
C GLN A 322 -18.80 11.16 -25.69
N LEU A 323 -17.77 11.64 -24.98
CA LEU A 323 -16.45 11.06 -25.00
C LEU A 323 -16.46 9.64 -24.45
N LYS A 324 -17.19 9.36 -23.35
CA LYS A 324 -17.36 8.01 -22.80
C LYS A 324 -17.74 6.98 -23.87
N ASP A 325 -18.69 7.32 -24.75
CA ASP A 325 -19.15 6.41 -25.80
C ASP A 325 -18.10 6.27 -26.92
N GLY A 326 -17.38 7.36 -27.23
CA GLY A 326 -16.26 7.38 -28.18
C GLY A 326 -15.04 6.58 -27.75
N LEU A 327 -14.76 6.47 -26.45
CA LEU A 327 -13.60 5.73 -25.91
C LEU A 327 -13.62 4.26 -26.31
N VAL A 328 -14.80 3.61 -26.36
CA VAL A 328 -14.90 2.21 -26.79
C VAL A 328 -14.52 2.04 -28.25
N SER A 329 -15.01 2.94 -29.12
CA SER A 329 -14.71 2.91 -30.54
C SER A 329 -13.22 3.17 -30.81
N ALA A 330 -12.63 4.15 -30.12
CA ALA A 330 -11.21 4.47 -30.22
C ALA A 330 -10.32 3.31 -29.72
N GLY A 331 -10.70 2.68 -28.60
CA GLY A 331 -9.97 1.52 -28.09
C GLY A 331 -10.04 0.31 -29.03
N ARG A 332 -11.17 0.10 -29.70
CA ARG A 332 -11.30 -0.97 -30.71
C ARG A 332 -10.50 -0.70 -31.98
N SER A 333 -10.48 0.54 -32.47
CA SER A 333 -9.71 0.88 -33.69
C SER A 333 -8.20 0.73 -33.50
N GLU A 334 -7.70 0.91 -32.28
CA GLU A 334 -6.28 0.81 -31.94
C GLU A 334 -5.94 -0.51 -31.21
N ALA A 335 -6.82 -1.51 -31.29
CA ALA A 335 -6.64 -2.85 -30.71
C ALA A 335 -6.37 -2.90 -29.19
N VAL A 336 -6.73 -1.85 -28.45
CA VAL A 336 -6.78 -1.85 -26.98
C VAL A 336 -7.94 -2.71 -26.49
N PHE A 337 -9.06 -2.69 -27.22
CA PHE A 337 -10.18 -3.60 -27.03
C PHE A 337 -10.37 -4.50 -28.26
N THR A 338 -10.74 -5.76 -28.04
CA THR A 338 -11.21 -6.65 -29.09
C THR A 338 -12.60 -6.23 -29.59
N THR A 339 -12.96 -6.71 -30.77
CA THR A 339 -14.23 -6.37 -31.42
C THR A 339 -15.44 -6.91 -30.68
N THR A 340 -15.29 -8.03 -29.98
CA THR A 340 -16.39 -8.79 -29.36
C THR A 340 -16.44 -8.69 -27.83
N GLU A 341 -15.38 -8.21 -27.18
CA GLU A 341 -15.38 -8.13 -25.71
C GLU A 341 -16.32 -7.06 -25.15
N ALA A 342 -16.91 -7.37 -24.00
CA ALA A 342 -17.78 -6.49 -23.27
C ALA A 342 -16.95 -5.41 -22.56
N VAL A 343 -17.08 -4.17 -23.02
CA VAL A 343 -16.36 -3.01 -22.46
C VAL A 343 -17.24 -2.30 -21.45
N SER A 344 -16.75 -2.18 -20.22
CA SER A 344 -17.37 -1.37 -19.17
C SER A 344 -17.19 0.10 -19.48
N ARG A 345 -18.23 0.91 -19.24
CA ARG A 345 -18.21 2.36 -19.44
C ARG A 345 -18.59 3.04 -18.14
N VAL A 346 -17.75 3.96 -17.68
CA VAL A 346 -17.94 4.71 -16.43
C VAL A 346 -17.92 6.20 -16.74
N LEU A 347 -18.81 6.94 -16.10
CA LEU A 347 -18.84 8.40 -16.09
C LEU A 347 -19.01 8.84 -14.64
N GLU A 348 -17.96 9.45 -14.12
CA GLU A 348 -17.95 10.09 -12.81
C GLU A 348 -17.98 11.62 -12.98
N ALA A 349 -18.00 12.35 -11.86
CA ALA A 349 -18.04 13.81 -11.85
C ALA A 349 -16.83 14.47 -12.54
N ASP A 350 -15.69 13.78 -12.52
CA ASP A 350 -14.38 14.30 -12.91
C ASP A 350 -13.68 13.48 -14.00
N PHE A 351 -14.23 12.34 -14.43
CA PHE A 351 -13.68 11.59 -15.58
C PHE A 351 -14.72 10.72 -16.30
N ALA A 352 -14.40 10.36 -17.54
CA ALA A 352 -15.07 9.32 -18.31
C ALA A 352 -14.05 8.23 -18.65
N ALA A 353 -14.43 6.96 -18.50
CA ALA A 353 -13.55 5.82 -18.74
C ALA A 353 -14.27 4.70 -19.50
N ALA A 354 -13.51 3.97 -20.31
CA ALA A 354 -13.90 2.70 -20.89
C ALA A 354 -12.81 1.67 -20.59
N PHE A 355 -13.18 0.50 -20.08
CA PHE A 355 -12.20 -0.51 -19.72
C PHE A 355 -12.76 -1.93 -19.81
N VAL A 356 -11.85 -2.89 -19.96
CA VAL A 356 -12.13 -4.31 -19.86
C VAL A 356 -11.35 -4.86 -18.69
N ARG A 357 -11.99 -5.76 -17.95
CA ARG A 357 -11.36 -6.56 -16.91
C ARG A 357 -11.22 -7.96 -17.45
N ASP A 358 -9.99 -8.42 -17.63
CA ASP A 358 -9.74 -9.77 -18.11
C ASP A 358 -8.65 -10.42 -17.23
N PRO A 359 -9.06 -11.33 -16.32
CA PRO A 359 -8.11 -12.10 -15.51
C PRO A 359 -7.09 -12.85 -16.36
N ASN A 360 -7.43 -13.27 -17.58
CA ASN A 360 -6.51 -13.97 -18.48
C ASN A 360 -5.46 -13.05 -19.08
N ARG A 361 -5.74 -11.74 -19.19
CA ARG A 361 -4.75 -10.71 -19.53
C ARG A 361 -3.95 -10.25 -18.30
N GLY A 362 -4.30 -10.74 -17.12
CA GLY A 362 -3.59 -10.43 -15.88
C GLY A 362 -3.93 -9.09 -15.25
N GLY A 363 -5.00 -8.42 -15.69
CA GLY A 363 -5.39 -7.12 -15.13
C GLY A 363 -6.51 -6.44 -15.89
N SER A 364 -6.49 -5.10 -15.86
CA SER A 364 -7.39 -4.26 -16.64
C SER A 364 -6.67 -3.59 -17.80
N VAL A 365 -7.40 -3.39 -18.89
CA VAL A 365 -6.98 -2.58 -20.03
C VAL A 365 -8.04 -1.50 -20.23
N GLY A 366 -7.63 -0.26 -20.50
CA GLY A 366 -8.62 0.81 -20.61
C GLY A 366 -8.10 2.15 -21.07
N LEU A 367 -9.07 3.06 -21.21
CA LEU A 367 -8.92 4.43 -21.66
C LEU A 367 -9.73 5.34 -20.73
N ALA A 368 -9.22 6.53 -20.46
CA ALA A 368 -9.93 7.56 -19.72
C ALA A 368 -9.60 8.96 -20.22
N ILE A 369 -10.56 9.86 -20.05
CA ILE A 369 -10.38 11.31 -20.19
C ILE A 369 -10.93 11.95 -18.92
N SER A 370 -10.12 12.77 -18.25
CA SER A 370 -10.56 13.57 -17.12
C SER A 370 -11.27 14.85 -17.58
N GLN A 371 -12.02 15.47 -16.67
CA GLN A 371 -12.66 16.75 -16.90
C GLN A 371 -11.64 17.87 -17.16
N ALA A 372 -10.42 17.75 -16.63
CA ALA A 372 -9.32 18.69 -16.89
C ALA A 372 -8.66 18.49 -18.27
N GLY A 373 -9.05 17.45 -19.01
CA GLY A 373 -8.51 17.13 -20.33
C GLY A 373 -7.31 16.18 -20.31
N GLN A 374 -6.85 15.72 -19.14
CA GLN A 374 -5.88 14.62 -19.05
C GLN A 374 -6.44 13.38 -19.76
N ARG A 375 -5.61 12.76 -20.59
CA ARG A 375 -5.94 11.55 -21.33
C ARG A 375 -5.08 10.42 -20.81
N SER A 376 -5.65 9.24 -20.65
CA SER A 376 -4.95 8.13 -20.00
C SER A 376 -5.33 6.81 -20.65
N CYS A 377 -4.36 5.93 -20.77
CA CYS A 377 -4.55 4.57 -21.23
C CYS A 377 -3.64 3.64 -20.44
N TRP A 378 -4.06 2.41 -20.28
CA TRP A 378 -3.29 1.42 -19.54
C TRP A 378 -3.52 0.03 -20.06
N GLU A 379 -2.51 -0.81 -19.92
CA GLU A 379 -2.54 -2.22 -20.29
C GLU A 379 -1.56 -3.04 -19.43
N PRO A 380 -1.89 -4.31 -19.14
CA PRO A 380 -1.02 -5.18 -18.36
C PRO A 380 0.27 -5.48 -19.13
N LEU A 381 1.39 -5.56 -18.42
CA LEU A 381 2.65 -6.03 -19.01
C LEU A 381 2.51 -7.49 -19.48
N PRO A 382 3.23 -7.89 -20.55
CA PRO A 382 3.20 -9.25 -21.06
C PRO A 382 3.57 -10.29 -20.00
N ARG A 383 2.93 -11.46 -20.10
CA ARG A 383 3.14 -12.61 -19.20
C ARG A 383 3.39 -13.89 -20.00
N PRO A 384 4.57 -14.04 -20.63
CA PRO A 384 4.93 -15.30 -21.28
C PRO A 384 5.05 -16.46 -20.28
N SER A 385 5.21 -16.16 -18.98
CA SER A 385 5.15 -17.08 -17.84
C SER A 385 4.26 -16.48 -16.74
N HIS A 386 4.31 -17.01 -15.51
CA HIS A 386 3.53 -16.49 -14.38
C HIS A 386 3.95 -15.08 -13.90
N ILE A 387 5.10 -14.56 -14.33
CA ILE A 387 5.65 -13.26 -13.88
C ILE A 387 5.57 -12.24 -15.02
N PRO A 388 5.08 -11.00 -14.76
CA PRO A 388 5.11 -9.90 -15.74
C PRO A 388 6.53 -9.55 -16.18
N VAL A 389 6.70 -9.30 -17.47
CA VAL A 389 8.00 -8.97 -18.07
C VAL A 389 8.00 -7.53 -18.58
N LEU A 390 8.98 -6.77 -18.12
CA LEU A 390 9.29 -5.42 -18.61
C LEU A 390 10.42 -5.53 -19.64
N ASP A 391 10.04 -5.68 -20.90
CA ASP A 391 10.96 -5.69 -22.04
C ASP A 391 11.09 -4.26 -22.59
N PRO A 392 12.29 -3.65 -22.60
CA PRO A 392 12.49 -2.28 -23.06
C PRO A 392 12.03 -2.04 -24.52
N GLU A 393 12.35 -2.94 -25.45
CA GLU A 393 11.98 -2.76 -26.86
C GLU A 393 10.46 -2.90 -27.06
N TYR A 394 9.86 -3.87 -26.39
CA TYR A 394 8.41 -4.03 -26.40
C TYR A 394 7.72 -2.79 -25.80
N THR A 395 8.23 -2.33 -24.64
CA THR A 395 7.68 -1.22 -23.87
C THR A 395 7.76 0.09 -24.65
N GLN A 396 8.89 0.37 -25.31
CA GLN A 396 9.03 1.54 -26.19
C GLN A 396 8.01 1.52 -27.34
N LYS A 397 7.89 0.38 -28.05
CA LYS A 397 6.89 0.23 -29.12
C LYS A 397 5.47 0.43 -28.60
N ARG A 398 5.22 0.07 -27.35
CA ARG A 398 3.92 0.17 -26.70
C ARG A 398 3.59 1.58 -26.24
N ILE A 399 4.52 2.27 -25.59
CA ILE A 399 4.41 3.70 -25.29
C ILE A 399 4.16 4.49 -26.57
N ALA A 400 4.89 4.21 -27.65
CA ALA A 400 4.69 4.86 -28.94
C ALA A 400 3.27 4.62 -29.52
N HIS A 401 2.74 3.40 -29.39
CA HIS A 401 1.37 3.09 -29.83
C HIS A 401 0.33 3.86 -28.99
N LEU A 402 0.48 3.80 -27.67
CA LEU A 402 -0.42 4.41 -26.70
C LEU A 402 -0.43 5.94 -26.79
N LEU A 403 0.73 6.59 -26.99
CA LEU A 403 0.81 8.04 -27.20
C LEU A 403 0.01 8.49 -28.43
N ARG A 404 0.11 7.78 -29.56
CA ARG A 404 -0.67 8.09 -30.78
C ARG A 404 -2.16 7.97 -30.53
N LEU A 405 -2.58 6.92 -29.82
CA LEU A 405 -3.97 6.74 -29.42
C LEU A 405 -4.45 7.91 -28.56
N LEU A 406 -3.69 8.29 -27.53
CA LEU A 406 -4.06 9.39 -26.63
C LEU A 406 -4.18 10.73 -27.36
N LEU A 407 -3.31 11.01 -28.33
CA LEU A 407 -3.40 12.21 -29.16
C LEU A 407 -4.70 12.25 -29.98
N ARG A 408 -5.24 11.09 -30.37
CA ARG A 408 -6.48 10.95 -31.16
C ARG A 408 -7.77 10.91 -30.34
N LEU A 409 -7.70 10.61 -29.04
CA LEU A 409 -8.90 10.42 -28.19
C LEU A 409 -9.83 11.63 -28.14
N HIS A 410 -9.30 12.83 -28.32
CA HIS A 410 -10.11 14.04 -28.39
C HIS A 410 -9.37 15.14 -29.17
N ALA A 411 -10.06 15.84 -30.08
CA ALA A 411 -9.50 17.03 -30.71
C ALA A 411 -9.81 18.24 -29.83
N VAL A 412 -8.78 18.79 -29.18
CA VAL A 412 -8.84 20.11 -28.53
C VAL A 412 -7.93 21.05 -29.32
N PRO A 413 -8.37 22.27 -29.67
CA PRO A 413 -7.51 23.23 -30.34
C PRO A 413 -6.32 23.60 -29.46
N GLN A 414 -5.11 23.49 -30.02
CA GLN A 414 -3.85 23.99 -29.45
C GLN A 414 -3.64 23.68 -27.98
N THR A 415 -3.32 22.42 -27.70
CA THR A 415 -2.89 21.97 -26.37
C THR A 415 -1.48 21.44 -26.46
N ARG A 416 -0.60 22.00 -25.65
CA ARG A 416 0.67 21.41 -25.30
C ARG A 416 0.44 20.35 -24.23
N TYR A 417 1.16 19.25 -24.31
CA TYR A 417 1.06 18.15 -23.37
C TYR A 417 2.40 17.84 -22.74
N ALA A 418 2.34 17.48 -21.47
CA ALA A 418 3.40 16.75 -20.80
C ALA A 418 3.01 15.26 -20.70
N PRO A 419 3.76 14.35 -21.33
CA PRO A 419 3.60 12.92 -21.13
C PRO A 419 4.01 12.50 -19.72
N ALA A 420 3.30 11.53 -19.15
CA ALA A 420 3.71 10.80 -17.96
C ALA A 420 3.54 9.30 -18.17
N LEU A 421 4.37 8.50 -17.50
CA LEU A 421 4.30 7.04 -17.52
C LEU A 421 4.25 6.48 -16.12
N GLY A 422 3.60 5.33 -15.96
CA GLY A 422 3.59 4.59 -14.72
C GLY A 422 3.66 3.08 -14.92
N ILE A 423 4.21 2.38 -13.93
CA ILE A 423 3.99 0.96 -13.72
C ILE A 423 3.46 0.75 -12.29
N ASP A 424 2.28 0.14 -12.20
CA ASP A 424 1.66 -0.20 -10.92
C ASP A 424 0.86 -1.52 -11.00
N PRO A 425 1.10 -2.50 -10.11
CA PRO A 425 2.23 -2.61 -9.18
C PRO A 425 3.56 -2.86 -9.91
N ALA A 426 4.66 -2.27 -9.41
CA ALA A 426 6.02 -2.46 -9.96
C ALA A 426 6.90 -3.42 -9.14
N GLU A 427 6.34 -4.03 -8.10
CA GLU A 427 7.07 -4.84 -7.10
C GLU A 427 7.49 -6.22 -7.61
N PHE A 428 6.67 -6.84 -8.46
CA PHE A 428 6.82 -8.21 -8.92
C PHE A 428 6.80 -8.26 -10.45
N LEU A 429 7.91 -7.82 -11.06
CA LEU A 429 8.16 -7.96 -12.48
C LEU A 429 9.61 -8.36 -12.73
N THR A 430 9.92 -8.78 -13.95
CA THR A 430 11.29 -9.05 -14.38
C THR A 430 11.63 -8.18 -15.58
N VAL A 431 12.81 -7.56 -15.56
CA VAL A 431 13.33 -6.77 -16.69
C VAL A 431 14.19 -7.67 -17.56
N MET A 432 13.71 -8.03 -18.74
CA MET A 432 14.42 -8.83 -19.75
C MET A 432 13.67 -8.79 -21.09
N SER A 433 14.27 -9.29 -22.16
CA SER A 433 13.54 -9.46 -23.44
C SER A 433 12.48 -10.56 -23.33
N LEU A 434 11.38 -10.39 -24.07
CA LEU A 434 10.28 -11.36 -24.11
C LEU A 434 10.71 -12.73 -24.66
N ASP A 435 11.65 -12.76 -25.60
CA ASP A 435 12.17 -14.00 -26.18
C ASP A 435 12.98 -14.80 -25.15
N THR A 436 13.78 -14.12 -24.32
CA THR A 436 14.48 -14.74 -23.19
C THR A 436 13.49 -15.21 -22.12
N ALA A 437 12.44 -14.43 -21.84
CA ALA A 437 11.43 -14.81 -20.84
C ALA A 437 10.64 -16.06 -21.22
N ARG A 438 10.45 -16.34 -22.51
CA ARG A 438 9.75 -17.54 -23.01
C ARG A 438 10.58 -18.82 -22.87
N THR A 439 11.90 -18.71 -22.81
CA THR A 439 12.84 -19.84 -22.84
C THR A 439 13.57 -20.06 -21.52
N SER A 440 13.55 -19.06 -20.62
CA SER A 440 14.21 -19.11 -19.32
C SER A 440 13.36 -19.82 -18.25
N HIS A 441 13.97 -20.75 -17.51
CA HIS A 441 13.42 -21.31 -16.26
C HIS A 441 13.85 -20.52 -15.01
N ARG A 442 14.62 -19.43 -15.18
CA ARG A 442 15.10 -18.56 -14.09
C ARG A 442 14.35 -17.23 -14.14
N ALA A 443 13.62 -16.93 -13.07
CA ALA A 443 13.03 -15.62 -12.83
C ALA A 443 13.99 -14.79 -11.97
N THR A 444 14.39 -13.61 -12.47
CA THR A 444 15.14 -12.63 -11.69
C THR A 444 14.21 -11.47 -11.42
N LEU A 445 13.71 -11.34 -10.20
CA LEU A 445 12.82 -10.24 -9.83
C LEU A 445 13.60 -8.93 -9.90
N ALA A 446 13.15 -8.00 -10.75
CA ALA A 446 13.64 -6.64 -10.76
C ALA A 446 12.78 -5.83 -9.80
N ARG A 447 13.42 -5.20 -8.80
CA ARG A 447 12.76 -4.25 -7.90
C ARG A 447 12.83 -2.87 -8.51
N GLY A 448 11.74 -2.39 -9.08
CA GLY A 448 11.57 -0.97 -9.39
C GLY A 448 11.01 -0.22 -8.18
N GLY A 449 11.48 1.01 -7.95
CA GLY A 449 10.74 2.01 -7.18
C GLY A 449 10.47 1.71 -5.69
N GLY A 450 11.40 1.13 -4.94
CA GLY A 450 11.35 1.15 -3.46
C GLY A 450 10.12 0.50 -2.79
N GLY A 451 9.36 -0.34 -3.51
CA GLY A 451 8.14 -0.99 -2.99
C GLY A 451 6.85 -0.22 -3.23
N GLY A 452 6.80 0.65 -4.24
CA GLY A 452 5.60 1.38 -4.68
C GLY A 452 5.48 1.46 -6.20
N PRO A 453 4.52 2.22 -6.73
CA PRO A 453 4.43 2.45 -8.18
C PRO A 453 5.67 3.20 -8.68
N VAL A 454 6.09 2.92 -9.91
CA VAL A 454 7.16 3.65 -10.58
C VAL A 454 6.53 4.65 -11.53
N HIS A 455 6.85 5.93 -11.39
CA HIS A 455 6.32 7.01 -12.23
C HIS A 455 7.41 7.83 -12.90
N VAL A 456 7.27 8.05 -14.21
CA VAL A 456 7.97 9.12 -14.95
C VAL A 456 7.04 10.33 -14.95
N LEU A 457 7.45 11.39 -14.27
CA LEU A 457 6.62 12.57 -14.05
C LEU A 457 6.60 13.49 -15.29
N PRO A 458 5.51 14.25 -15.49
CA PRO A 458 5.35 15.19 -16.61
C PRO A 458 6.05 16.51 -16.35
N ASP A 459 7.37 16.53 -16.49
CA ASP A 459 8.24 17.70 -16.24
C ASP A 459 8.63 18.47 -17.52
N GLU A 460 8.28 17.95 -18.68
CA GLU A 460 8.57 18.55 -19.98
C GLU A 460 7.31 18.60 -20.84
N VAL A 461 7.12 19.73 -21.53
CA VAL A 461 5.93 20.02 -22.33
C VAL A 461 6.30 20.20 -23.80
N TRP A 462 5.51 19.57 -24.67
CA TRP A 462 5.60 19.69 -26.12
C TRP A 462 4.26 20.05 -26.74
N ASP A 463 4.29 20.70 -27.91
CA ASP A 463 3.11 20.82 -28.76
C ASP A 463 2.62 19.43 -29.18
N ALA A 464 1.30 19.23 -29.23
CA ALA A 464 0.73 17.96 -29.66
C ALA A 464 1.23 17.50 -31.04
N ALA A 465 1.47 18.43 -31.98
CA ALA A 465 2.01 18.14 -33.30
C ALA A 465 3.47 17.67 -33.23
N THR A 466 4.26 18.24 -32.33
CA THR A 466 5.64 17.83 -32.07
C THR A 466 5.68 16.43 -31.47
N ILE A 467 4.77 16.13 -30.51
CA ILE A 467 4.63 14.77 -29.98
C ILE A 467 4.27 13.80 -31.10
N ASP A 468 3.28 14.12 -31.93
CA ASP A 468 2.83 13.25 -33.03
C ASP A 468 3.95 12.99 -34.07
N ALA A 469 4.73 14.01 -34.42
CA ALA A 469 5.83 13.90 -35.37
C ALA A 469 7.04 13.11 -34.80
N ALA A 470 7.27 13.17 -33.49
CA ALA A 470 8.45 12.60 -32.84
C ALA A 470 8.12 11.43 -31.88
N VAL A 471 6.93 10.81 -32.01
CA VAL A 471 6.49 9.72 -31.12
C VAL A 471 7.56 8.65 -30.87
N PRO A 472 8.27 8.12 -31.90
CA PRO A 472 9.27 7.07 -31.67
C PRO A 472 10.39 7.52 -30.72
N THR A 473 10.89 8.75 -30.92
CA THR A 473 12.00 9.33 -30.16
C THR A 473 11.57 9.71 -28.75
N ILE A 474 10.37 10.28 -28.59
CA ILE A 474 9.80 10.58 -27.27
C ILE A 474 9.51 9.28 -26.50
N ALA A 475 9.00 8.25 -27.17
CA ALA A 475 8.79 6.95 -26.53
C ALA A 475 10.11 6.32 -26.09
N GLU A 476 11.20 6.48 -26.85
CA GLU A 476 12.55 6.03 -26.47
C GLU A 476 13.02 6.71 -25.19
N GLU A 477 12.98 8.05 -25.17
CA GLU A 477 13.36 8.86 -24.02
C GLU A 477 12.54 8.48 -22.77
N LEU A 478 11.21 8.39 -22.90
CA LEU A 478 10.34 8.02 -21.79
C LEU A 478 10.59 6.58 -21.31
N THR A 479 10.90 5.65 -22.23
CA THR A 479 11.29 4.28 -21.87
C THR A 479 12.61 4.27 -21.11
N LEU A 480 13.60 5.05 -21.53
CA LEU A 480 14.88 5.16 -20.83
C LEU A 480 14.69 5.71 -19.42
N ARG A 481 13.90 6.79 -19.26
CA ARG A 481 13.54 7.33 -17.94
C ARG A 481 12.86 6.28 -17.08
N LEU A 482 11.91 5.52 -17.65
CA LEU A 482 11.24 4.43 -16.96
C LEU A 482 12.23 3.34 -16.52
N MET A 483 13.13 2.90 -17.40
CA MET A 483 14.09 1.83 -17.13
C MET A 483 15.12 2.23 -16.06
N GLN A 484 15.49 3.50 -15.94
CA GLN A 484 16.41 3.98 -14.90
C GLN A 484 15.91 3.64 -13.49
N HIS A 485 14.59 3.56 -13.28
CA HIS A 485 14.00 3.17 -12.00
C HIS A 485 14.16 1.68 -11.66
N PHE A 486 14.56 0.84 -12.62
CA PHE A 486 14.74 -0.60 -12.45
C PHE A 486 16.22 -1.04 -12.56
N GLN A 487 17.16 -0.10 -12.72
CA GLN A 487 18.59 -0.40 -12.75
C GLN A 487 19.16 -0.54 -11.32
N ALA A 488 20.02 -1.53 -11.10
CA ALA A 488 20.79 -1.63 -9.86
C ALA A 488 21.89 -0.54 -9.82
N PRO A 489 22.24 0.01 -8.63
CA PRO A 489 23.34 0.96 -8.53
C PRO A 489 24.65 0.32 -9.00
N GLY A 490 25.17 0.73 -10.16
CA GLY A 490 26.48 0.32 -10.67
C GLY A 490 26.52 -0.42 -12.01
N ASP A 491 25.38 -0.85 -12.57
CA ASP A 491 25.38 -1.63 -13.82
C ASP A 491 25.03 -0.77 -15.05
N ARG A 492 26.01 -0.03 -15.56
CA ARG A 492 25.90 0.76 -16.80
C ARG A 492 26.15 -0.04 -18.09
N ARG A 493 26.24 -1.39 -18.02
CA ARG A 493 26.71 -2.20 -19.16
C ARG A 493 25.65 -3.01 -19.89
N LEU A 494 24.37 -2.79 -19.60
CA LEU A 494 23.27 -3.56 -20.22
C LEU A 494 22.36 -2.74 -21.12
N PHE A 495 22.82 -1.67 -21.78
CA PHE A 495 22.07 -1.01 -22.85
C PHE A 495 22.99 -0.46 -23.93
#